data_AF-A0A445EQE9-F1
#
_entry.id   AF-A0A445EQE9-F1
#
_cell.length_a   1.000
_cell.length_b   1.000
_cell.length_c   1.000
_cell.angle_alpha   90.00
_cell.angle_beta   90.00
_cell.angle_gamma   90.00
#
_symmetry.space_group_name_H-M   'P 1'
#
loop_
_entity.id
_entity.type
_entity.pdbx_description
1 polymer ?
#
loop_
_entity_poly.entity_id
_entity_poly.type
_entity_poly.pdbx_seq_one_letter_code
_entity_poly.pdbx_strand_id
1 'polypeptide(L)' 'MGDKKKKAQMFVKLVSAAGTEFFYVKRKPRQFTEKLEFRKYDPKG' A
#
# COMPACT_ATOMS: atom_id res chain seq x y z
N MET A 1 10.43 27.99 -17.00
CA MET A 1 9.88 26.76 -17.61
C MET A 1 10.17 25.57 -16.72
N GLY A 2 9.15 24.81 -16.35
CA GLY A 2 9.32 23.44 -15.85
C GLY A 2 8.74 23.17 -14.46
N ASP A 3 7.42 23.20 -14.32
CA ASP A 3 6.74 22.57 -13.18
C ASP A 3 7.12 21.09 -13.15
N LYS A 4 8.05 20.72 -12.25
CA LYS A 4 8.38 19.33 -11.95
C LYS A 4 7.10 18.62 -11.52
N LYS A 5 6.48 17.86 -12.43
CA LYS A 5 5.28 17.05 -12.20
C LYS A 5 5.56 16.10 -11.03
N LYS A 6 5.16 16.47 -9.82
CA LYS A 6 5.31 15.64 -8.61
C LYS A 6 4.55 14.34 -8.86
N LYS A 7 5.25 13.20 -8.83
CA LYS A 7 4.60 11.89 -8.99
C LYS A 7 3.58 11.72 -7.87
N ALA A 8 2.30 11.68 -8.22
CA ALA A 8 1.24 11.50 -7.24
C ALA A 8 1.42 10.15 -6.55
N GLN A 9 1.49 10.19 -5.22
CA GLN A 9 1.49 9.00 -4.37
C GLN A 9 0.17 8.92 -3.62
N MET A 10 -0.25 7.71 -3.26
CA MET A 10 -1.40 7.46 -2.40
C MET A 10 -1.01 6.48 -1.30
N PHE A 11 -1.72 6.55 -0.18
CA PHE A 11 -1.63 5.55 0.87
C PHE A 11 -2.65 4.45 0.59
N VAL A 12 -2.23 3.20 0.77
CA VAL A 12 -3.08 2.02 0.64
C VAL A 12 -3.06 1.23 1.94
N LYS A 13 -4.21 0.66 2.31
CA LYS A 13 -4.32 -0.31 3.41
C LYS A 13 -4.07 -1.72 2.86
N LEU A 14 -3.16 -2.43 3.49
CA LEU A 14 -2.84 -3.84 3.23
C LEU A 14 -3.47 -4.66 4.35
N VAL A 15 -4.68 -5.14 4.11
CA VAL A 15 -5.43 -5.97 5.06
C VAL A 15 -4.82 -7.36 5.11
N SER A 16 -4.72 -7.95 6.31
CA SER A 16 -4.21 -9.30 6.47
C SER A 16 -5.10 -10.33 5.76
N ALA A 17 -4.46 -11.26 5.05
CA ALA A 17 -5.15 -12.38 4.41
C ALA A 17 -5.52 -13.49 5.42
N ALA A 18 -4.96 -13.46 6.64
CA ALA A 18 -5.32 -14.40 7.71
C ALA A 18 -6.71 -14.12 8.33
N GLY A 19 -7.43 -13.11 7.84
CA GLY A 19 -8.76 -12.75 8.35
C GLY A 19 -8.73 -12.02 9.70
N THR A 20 -7.56 -11.61 10.18
CA THR A 20 -7.45 -10.72 11.32
C THR A 20 -7.85 -9.30 10.90
N GLU A 21 -8.32 -8.49 11.85
CA GLU A 21 -8.61 -7.07 11.60
C GLU A 21 -7.32 -6.20 11.50
N PHE A 22 -6.15 -6.85 11.42
CA PHE A 22 -4.87 -6.17 11.34
C PHE A 22 -4.56 -5.72 9.90
N PHE A 23 -3.97 -4.53 9.77
CA PHE A 23 -3.57 -3.98 8.48
C PHE A 23 -2.28 -3.18 8.58
N TYR A 24 -1.56 -3.10 7.45
CA TYR A 24 -0.44 -2.18 7.27
C TYR A 24 -0.82 -1.01 6.36
N VAL A 25 -0.23 0.16 6.60
CA VAL A 25 -0.34 1.31 5.68
C VAL A 25 0.95 1.44 4.88
N LYS A 26 0.85 1.56 3.56
CA LYS A 26 2.01 1.76 2.68
C LYS A 26 1.73 2.82 1.62
N ARG A 27 2.77 3.55 1.20
CA ARG A 27 2.70 4.48 0.06
C ARG A 27 2.93 3.74 -1.25
N LYS A 28 2.12 4.05 -2.26
CA LYS A 28 2.22 3.53 -3.62
C LYS A 28 2.09 4.68 -4.63
N PRO A 29 2.88 4.68 -5.72
CA PRO A 29 2.63 5.55 -6.87
C PRO A 29 1.26 5.27 -7.49
N ARG A 30 0.51 6.31 -7.89
CA ARG A 30 -0.82 6.13 -8.49
C ARG A 30 -0.82 5.39 -9.83
N GLN A 31 0.32 5.40 -10.53
CA GLN A 31 0.49 4.73 -11.83
C GLN A 31 0.42 3.20 -11.75
N PHE A 32 0.60 2.64 -10.56
CA PHE A 32 0.66 1.20 -10.38
C PHE A 32 -0.76 0.72 -10.09
N THR A 33 -1.34 -0.08 -10.98
CA THR A 33 -2.76 -0.48 -10.96
C THR A 33 -2.99 -1.80 -10.23
N GLU A 34 -2.02 -2.71 -10.27
CA GLU A 34 -2.14 -4.04 -9.67
C GLU A 34 -2.16 -4.00 -8.14
N LYS A 35 -2.81 -4.98 -7.52
CA LYS A 35 -2.86 -5.10 -6.05
C LYS A 35 -1.47 -5.41 -5.52
N LEU A 36 -1.09 -4.74 -4.43
CA LEU A 36 0.16 -5.05 -3.74
C LEU A 36 -0.07 -6.20 -2.77
N GLU A 37 0.71 -7.26 -2.89
CA GLU A 37 0.68 -8.41 -2.00
C GLU A 37 2.05 -8.60 -1.38
N PHE A 38 2.07 -8.79 -0.06
CA PHE A 38 3.30 -8.98 0.71
C PHE A 38 3.07 -10.06 1.74
N ARG A 39 4.05 -10.96 1.90
CA ARG A 39 4.10 -11.88 3.04
C ARG A 39 4.72 -11.15 4.23
N LYS A 40 3.89 -10.74 5.19
CA LYS A 40 4.31 -10.06 6.42
C LYS A 40 3.85 -10.84 7.65
N TYR A 41 4.51 -10.59 8.77
CA TYR A 41 4.08 -11.07 10.08
C TYR A 41 2.74 -10.43 10.45
N ASP A 42 1.80 -11.23 10.95
CA ASP A 42 0.56 -10.76 11.55
C ASP A 42 0.65 -11.01 13.06
N PRO A 43 0.77 -9.96 13.89
CA PRO A 43 0.91 -10.12 15.34
C PRO A 43 -0.38 -10.58 16.04
N LYS A 44 -1.50 -10.70 15.32
CA LYS A 44 -2.78 -11.16 15.84
C LYS A 44 -3.07 -12.63 15.52
N GLY A 45 -2.21 -13.28 14.73
CA GLY A 45 -2.27 -14.72 14.44
C GLY A 45 -1.60 -15.58 15.49
#